data_AF-A0A376PMZ6-F1
#
_entry.id   AF-A0A376PMZ6-F1
#
_cell.length_a   1.000
_cell.length_b   1.000
_cell.length_c   1.000
_cell.angle_alpha   90.00
_cell.angle_beta   90.00
_cell.angle_gamma   90.00
#
_symmetry.space_group_name_H-M   'P 1'
#
loop_
_entity.id
_entity.type
_entity.pdbx_description
1 polymer ?
#
loop_
_entity_poly.entity_id
_entity_poly.type
_entity_poly.pdbx_seq_one_letter_code
_entity_poly.pdbx_strand_id
1 'polypeptide(L)'
;MEIQPNFANTGKCYLVGLAVTDDPASLGTEYLEFCRNAKHNPLQRFKANPENVFSAATLAELEFEDVPDTVLNSLADKVKAIFSRKQVSDDARLNDVHEAVTTVSEHVQTNLTAQDKRLSAMEAALTTFKQELTGKIERNQPGIFRPESHPRQNRKFQPAATHESQRRWWR
;
A
#
# COMPACT_ATOMS: atom_id res chain seq x y z
N MET A 1 20.34 5.22 -8.57
CA MET A 1 19.11 4.87 -7.85
C MET A 1 19.33 4.92 -6.34
N GLU A 2 18.32 5.30 -5.57
CA GLU A 2 18.32 5.39 -4.11
C GLU A 2 17.37 4.34 -3.53
N ILE A 3 17.90 3.49 -2.66
CA ILE A 3 17.17 2.38 -2.03
C ILE A 3 17.04 2.69 -0.54
N GLN A 4 15.84 2.60 0.00
CA GLN A 4 15.60 2.58 1.43
C GLN A 4 15.55 1.13 1.91
N PRO A 5 16.51 0.64 2.72
CA PRO A 5 16.57 -0.76 3.11
C PRO A 5 15.40 -1.22 4.00
N ASN A 6 14.83 -0.32 4.79
CA ASN A 6 13.70 -0.61 5.68
C ASN A 6 12.61 0.45 5.50
N PHE A 7 11.77 0.27 4.48
CA PHE A 7 10.67 1.18 4.22
C PHE A 7 9.50 0.90 5.18
N ALA A 8 8.96 1.95 5.77
CA ALA A 8 7.82 1.90 6.70
C ALA A 8 7.98 0.89 7.86
N ASN A 9 9.21 0.64 8.31
CA ASN A 9 9.54 -0.35 9.36
C ASN A 9 9.07 -1.78 9.05
N THR A 10 8.91 -2.13 7.78
CA THR A 10 8.44 -3.45 7.34
C THR A 10 9.56 -4.48 7.22
N GLY A 11 10.82 -4.06 7.33
CA GLY A 11 11.99 -4.88 7.03
C GLY A 11 12.21 -5.14 5.53
N LYS A 12 11.41 -4.55 4.66
CA LYS A 12 11.54 -4.67 3.19
C LYS A 12 12.20 -3.42 2.61
N CYS A 13 12.99 -3.64 1.57
CA CYS A 13 13.61 -2.55 0.83
C CYS A 13 12.62 -1.92 -0.17
N TYR A 14 12.83 -0.64 -0.46
CA TYR A 14 12.02 0.10 -1.43
C TYR A 14 12.90 1.02 -2.27
N LEU A 15 12.59 1.14 -3.56
CA LEU A 15 13.22 2.11 -4.45
C LEU A 15 12.56 3.47 -4.23
N VAL A 16 13.31 4.45 -3.71
CA VAL A 16 12.78 5.77 -3.34
C VAL A 16 13.23 6.89 -4.26
N GLY A 17 14.26 6.67 -5.09
CA GLY A 17 14.74 7.64 -6.06
C GLY A 17 15.39 6.99 -7.27
N LEU A 18 15.05 7.48 -8.47
CA LEU A 18 15.68 7.07 -9.71
C LEU A 18 16.16 8.33 -10.45
N ALA A 19 17.46 8.38 -10.74
CA ALA A 19 18.06 9.41 -11.57
C ALA A 19 18.29 8.81 -12.96
N VAL A 20 17.88 9.55 -13.99
CA VAL A 20 18.04 9.20 -15.41
C VAL A 20 18.93 10.27 -16.03
N THR A 21 19.97 9.85 -16.76
CA THR A 21 20.94 10.73 -17.42
C THR A 21 21.07 10.34 -18.89
N ASP A 22 21.21 11.33 -19.77
CA ASP A 22 21.44 11.10 -21.21
C ASP A 22 22.89 10.73 -21.52
N ASP A 23 23.83 11.04 -20.62
CA ASP A 23 25.19 10.52 -20.66
C ASP A 23 25.22 9.04 -20.23
N PRO A 24 25.97 8.16 -20.91
CA PRO A 24 26.14 6.79 -20.47
C PRO A 24 26.59 6.79 -19.02
N ALA A 25 26.04 5.87 -18.22
CA ALA A 25 26.16 5.87 -16.76
C ALA A 25 27.61 5.98 -16.21
N SER A 26 28.63 5.73 -17.04
CA SER A 26 30.05 5.66 -16.70
C SER A 26 30.57 6.86 -15.89
N LEU A 27 30.51 8.10 -16.40
CA LEU A 27 31.22 9.21 -15.73
C LEU A 27 30.44 9.83 -14.54
N GLY A 28 29.11 9.80 -14.59
CA GLY A 28 28.26 10.40 -13.56
C GLY A 28 28.03 9.52 -12.34
N THR A 29 28.19 8.20 -12.46
CA THR A 29 27.92 7.25 -11.37
C THR A 29 29.17 6.78 -10.61
N GLU A 30 30.37 6.95 -11.17
CA GLU A 30 31.64 6.71 -10.47
C GLU A 30 31.69 7.48 -9.14
N TYR A 31 31.24 8.74 -9.14
CA TYR A 31 31.18 9.55 -7.92
C TYR A 31 30.26 8.93 -6.85
N LEU A 32 29.14 8.32 -7.25
CA LEU A 32 28.24 7.59 -6.35
C LEU A 32 28.93 6.35 -5.78
N GLU A 33 29.69 5.63 -6.61
CA GLU A 33 30.43 4.43 -6.22
C GLU A 33 31.54 4.75 -5.21
N PHE A 34 32.36 5.77 -5.45
CA PHE A 34 33.39 6.21 -4.52
C PHE A 34 32.81 6.68 -3.18
N CYS A 35 31.67 7.37 -3.22
CA CYS A 35 31.03 7.87 -2.01
C CYS A 35 30.30 6.79 -1.20
N ARG A 36 30.02 5.61 -1.77
CA ARG A 36 29.24 4.53 -1.13
C ARG A 36 29.79 4.11 0.23
N ASN A 37 31.12 3.94 0.31
CA ASN A 37 31.81 3.43 1.51
C ASN A 37 32.59 4.53 2.26
N ALA A 38 32.43 5.80 1.89
CA ALA A 38 33.16 6.89 2.50
C ALA A 38 32.67 7.15 3.94
N LYS A 39 33.59 7.20 4.91
CA LYS A 39 33.27 7.52 6.33
C LYS A 39 32.55 8.87 6.48
N HIS A 40 32.92 9.85 5.65
CA HIS A 40 32.22 11.12 5.53
C HIS A 40 31.68 11.24 4.10
N ASN A 41 30.43 10.84 3.90
CA ASN A 41 29.82 10.80 2.57
C ASN A 41 29.24 12.19 2.18
N PRO A 42 29.78 12.88 1.16
CA PRO A 42 29.31 14.21 0.74
C PRO A 42 27.90 14.19 0.14
N LEU A 43 27.37 13.01 -0.21
CA LEU A 43 26.03 12.83 -0.76
C LEU A 43 24.94 12.74 0.31
N GLN A 44 25.27 12.72 1.60
CA GLN A 44 24.27 12.61 2.67
C GLN A 44 23.18 13.69 2.57
N ARG A 45 23.55 14.92 2.19
CA ARG A 45 22.59 16.04 2.02
C ARG A 45 21.54 15.81 0.92
N PHE A 46 21.80 14.89 0.00
CA PHE A 46 20.91 14.57 -1.11
C PHE A 46 20.03 13.34 -0.82
N LYS A 47 20.27 12.61 0.27
CA LYS A 47 19.45 11.47 0.67
C LYS A 47 18.14 11.94 1.28
N ALA A 48 17.05 11.27 0.95
CA ALA A 48 15.77 11.49 1.63
C ALA A 48 15.82 10.99 3.09
N ASN A 49 16.60 9.95 3.36
CA ASN A 49 16.84 9.41 4.70
C ASN A 49 18.33 9.02 4.84
N PRO A 50 19.00 9.30 5.97
CA PRO A 50 20.41 8.94 6.21
C PRO A 50 20.75 7.47 5.89
N GLU A 51 19.83 6.55 6.19
CA GLU A 51 19.97 5.10 6.02
C GLU A 51 19.85 4.64 4.55
N ASN A 52 19.42 5.51 3.64
CA ASN A 52 19.27 5.16 2.24
C ASN A 52 20.62 4.91 1.57
N VAL A 53 20.65 4.02 0.59
CA VAL A 53 21.86 3.62 -0.14
C VAL A 53 21.72 4.02 -1.61
N PHE A 54 22.76 4.63 -2.17
CA PHE A 54 22.85 4.90 -3.60
C PHE A 54 23.52 3.72 -4.31
N SER A 55 22.98 3.33 -5.46
CA SER A 55 23.56 2.34 -6.36
C SER A 55 23.41 2.79 -7.81
N ALA A 56 24.32 2.35 -8.67
CA ALA A 56 24.08 2.35 -10.11
C ALA A 56 23.05 1.25 -10.43
N ALA A 57 22.16 1.52 -11.38
CA ALA A 57 21.26 0.51 -11.94
C ALA A 57 21.97 -0.10 -13.14
N THR A 58 22.15 -1.42 -13.14
CA THR A 58 22.59 -2.17 -14.32
C THR A 58 21.35 -2.67 -15.06
N LEU A 59 21.46 -2.82 -16.39
CA LEU A 59 20.38 -3.38 -17.20
C LEU A 59 20.06 -4.78 -16.65
N ALA A 60 18.83 -4.95 -16.17
CA ALA A 60 18.28 -6.24 -15.82
C ALA A 60 17.37 -6.66 -16.97
N GLU A 61 17.70 -7.78 -17.62
CA GLU A 61 16.85 -8.36 -18.66
C GLU A 61 15.64 -8.98 -17.95
N LEU A 62 14.48 -8.37 -18.13
CA LEU A 62 13.21 -8.85 -17.58
C LEU A 62 12.61 -9.82 -18.58
N GLU A 63 12.83 -11.11 -18.37
CA GLU A 63 12.15 -12.17 -19.11
C GLU A 63 10.79 -12.42 -18.45
N PHE A 64 9.73 -11.96 -19.11
CA PHE A 64 8.37 -12.28 -18.70
C PHE A 64 8.01 -13.63 -19.30
N GLU A 65 7.70 -14.61 -18.47
CA GLU A 65 7.08 -15.84 -18.95
C GLU A 65 5.68 -15.50 -19.47
N ASP A 66 5.38 -15.89 -20.71
CA ASP A 66 4.01 -15.90 -21.20
C ASP A 66 3.20 -16.79 -20.26
N VAL A 67 2.31 -16.15 -19.50
CA VAL A 67 1.33 -16.88 -18.70
C VAL A 67 0.55 -17.72 -19.69
N PRO A 68 0.54 -19.06 -19.56
CA PRO A 68 -0.06 -19.89 -20.59
C PRO A 68 -1.52 -19.49 -20.79
N ASP A 69 -1.92 -19.20 -22.04
CA ASP A 69 -3.31 -18.93 -22.48
C ASP A 69 -4.30 -20.10 -22.21
N THR A 70 -3.88 -21.06 -21.42
CA THR A 70 -4.60 -22.28 -21.00
C THR A 70 -5.98 -22.02 -20.43
N VAL A 71 -6.22 -20.86 -19.80
CA VAL A 71 -7.51 -20.60 -19.16
C VAL A 71 -8.60 -20.31 -20.19
N LEU A 72 -8.30 -19.56 -21.26
CA LEU A 72 -9.27 -19.28 -22.34
C LEU A 72 -9.28 -20.38 -23.41
N ASN A 73 -8.13 -20.99 -23.70
CA ASN A 73 -8.04 -22.01 -24.75
C ASN A 73 -8.68 -23.34 -24.33
N SER A 74 -8.66 -23.70 -23.04
CA SER A 74 -9.16 -25.03 -22.61
C SER A 74 -10.66 -25.28 -22.84
N LEU A 75 -11.51 -24.26 -22.74
CA LEU A 75 -12.94 -24.40 -23.05
C LEU A 75 -13.18 -24.47 -24.56
N ALA A 76 -12.53 -23.57 -25.31
CA ALA A 76 -12.64 -23.52 -26.76
C ALA A 76 -12.17 -24.85 -27.39
N ASP A 77 -11.08 -25.43 -26.88
CA ASP A 77 -10.56 -26.71 -27.33
C ASP A 77 -11.52 -27.88 -27.03
N LYS A 78 -12.16 -27.89 -25.85
CA LYS A 78 -13.18 -28.89 -25.51
C LYS A 78 -14.40 -28.81 -26.44
N VAL A 79 -14.92 -27.61 -26.68
CA VAL A 79 -16.05 -27.39 -27.59
C VAL A 79 -15.65 -27.77 -29.02
N LYS A 80 -14.46 -27.40 -29.47
CA LYS A 80 -13.93 -27.77 -30.78
C LYS A 80 -13.77 -29.28 -30.93
N ALA A 81 -13.33 -29.98 -29.88
CA ALA A 81 -13.22 -31.43 -29.88
C ALA A 81 -14.59 -32.11 -30.05
N ILE A 82 -15.63 -31.60 -29.39
CA ILE A 82 -17.02 -32.08 -29.53
C ILE A 82 -17.49 -31.97 -30.98
N PHE A 83 -17.31 -30.80 -31.61
CA PHE A 83 -17.75 -30.56 -32.99
C PHE A 83 -16.85 -31.16 -34.07
N SER A 84 -15.62 -31.58 -33.72
CA SER A 84 -14.71 -32.25 -34.67
C SER A 84 -15.04 -33.73 -34.86
N ARG A 85 -16.00 -34.28 -34.10
CA ARG A 85 -16.42 -35.68 -34.24
C ARG A 85 -17.11 -35.89 -35.59
N LYS A 86 -16.78 -36.99 -36.26
CA LYS A 86 -17.37 -37.34 -37.56
C LYS A 86 -18.78 -37.88 -37.35
N GLN A 87 -19.80 -37.11 -37.72
CA GLN A 87 -21.20 -37.47 -37.53
C GLN A 87 -21.84 -38.06 -38.79
N VAL A 88 -22.74 -39.03 -38.60
CA VAL A 88 -23.40 -39.79 -39.68
C VAL A 88 -24.89 -39.45 -39.81
N SER A 89 -25.50 -38.83 -38.79
CA SER A 89 -26.91 -38.45 -38.77
C SER A 89 -27.17 -37.12 -38.07
N ASP A 90 -28.35 -36.56 -38.29
CA ASP A 90 -28.80 -35.29 -37.72
C ASP A 90 -28.93 -35.36 -36.20
N ASP A 91 -29.47 -36.45 -35.66
CA ASP A 91 -29.54 -36.71 -34.20
C ASP A 91 -28.17 -36.66 -33.54
N ALA A 92 -27.15 -37.21 -34.20
CA ALA A 92 -25.80 -37.21 -33.65
C ALA A 92 -25.20 -35.80 -33.60
N ARG A 93 -25.53 -34.93 -34.56
CA ARG A 93 -25.16 -33.50 -34.53
C ARG A 93 -25.91 -32.75 -33.43
N LEU A 94 -27.19 -33.04 -33.20
CA LEU A 94 -27.97 -32.42 -32.13
C LEU A 94 -27.44 -32.80 -30.74
N ASN A 95 -26.99 -34.05 -30.58
CA ASN A 95 -26.36 -34.50 -29.35
C ASN A 95 -25.04 -33.78 -29.07
N ASP A 96 -24.19 -33.58 -30.09
CA ASP A 96 -22.97 -32.77 -29.97
C ASP A 96 -23.26 -31.34 -29.52
N VAL A 97 -24.30 -30.70 -30.10
CA VAL A 97 -24.72 -29.36 -29.68
C VAL A 97 -25.15 -29.35 -28.22
N HIS A 98 -25.91 -30.35 -27.78
CA HIS A 98 -26.34 -30.47 -26.39
C HIS A 98 -25.15 -30.64 -25.43
N GLU A 99 -24.17 -31.47 -25.79
CA GLU A 99 -22.95 -31.69 -25.00
C GLU A 99 -22.12 -30.40 -24.91
N ALA A 100 -21.94 -29.68 -26.03
CA ALA A 100 -21.22 -28.42 -26.05
C ALA A 100 -21.89 -27.34 -25.18
N VAL A 101 -23.22 -27.20 -25.29
CA VAL A 101 -23.99 -26.23 -24.49
C VAL A 101 -23.92 -26.56 -23.00
N THR A 102 -24.02 -27.84 -22.64
CA THR A 102 -23.88 -28.29 -21.24
C THR A 102 -22.48 -27.96 -20.72
N THR A 103 -21.43 -28.27 -21.49
CA THR A 103 -20.04 -27.99 -21.12
C THR A 103 -19.79 -26.49 -20.89
N VAL A 104 -20.31 -25.63 -21.77
CA VAL A 104 -20.23 -24.17 -21.61
C VAL A 104 -20.99 -23.70 -20.37
N SER A 105 -22.19 -24.23 -20.14
CA SER A 105 -23.03 -23.85 -18.99
C SER A 105 -22.37 -24.20 -17.65
N GLU A 106 -21.80 -25.40 -17.53
CA GLU A 106 -21.04 -25.83 -16.34
C GLU A 106 -19.81 -24.96 -16.09
N HIS A 107 -19.09 -24.60 -17.17
CA HIS A 107 -17.93 -23.75 -17.07
C HIS A 107 -18.30 -22.32 -16.63
N VAL A 108 -19.37 -21.74 -17.21
CA VAL A 108 -19.89 -20.43 -16.81
C VAL A 108 -20.33 -20.46 -15.35
N GLN A 109 -21.06 -21.49 -14.92
CA GLN A 109 -21.50 -21.63 -13.52
C GLN A 109 -20.31 -21.69 -12.55
N THR A 110 -19.28 -22.46 -12.90
CA THR A 110 -18.05 -22.56 -12.10
C THR A 110 -17.35 -21.21 -12.01
N ASN A 111 -17.22 -20.49 -13.13
CA ASN A 111 -16.58 -19.19 -13.16
C ASN A 111 -17.35 -18.13 -12.36
N LEU A 112 -18.68 -18.09 -12.47
CA LEU A 112 -19.52 -17.16 -11.71
C LEU A 112 -19.38 -17.40 -10.21
N THR A 113 -19.46 -18.66 -9.75
CA THR A 113 -19.29 -18.96 -8.31
C THR A 113 -17.88 -18.62 -7.80
N ALA A 114 -16.85 -18.79 -8.62
CA ALA A 114 -15.50 -18.39 -8.27
C ALA A 114 -15.35 -16.86 -8.21
N GLN A 115 -15.99 -16.12 -9.12
CA GLN A 115 -16.03 -14.66 -9.11
C GLN A 115 -16.78 -14.12 -7.90
N ASP A 116 -17.95 -14.68 -7.57
CA ASP A 116 -18.72 -14.29 -6.37
C ASP A 116 -17.88 -14.44 -5.10
N LYS A 117 -17.17 -15.56 -4.95
CA LYS A 117 -16.24 -15.77 -3.82
C LYS A 117 -15.13 -14.71 -3.76
N ARG A 118 -14.54 -14.37 -4.91
CA ARG A 118 -13.49 -13.32 -4.98
C ARG A 118 -14.06 -11.96 -4.62
N LEU A 119 -15.25 -11.62 -5.12
CA LEU A 119 -15.94 -10.37 -4.80
C LEU A 119 -16.28 -10.29 -3.31
N SER A 120 -16.88 -11.33 -2.73
CA SER A 120 -17.16 -11.37 -1.29
C SER A 120 -15.89 -11.26 -0.45
N ALA A 121 -14.78 -11.90 -0.86
CA ALA A 121 -13.49 -11.76 -0.18
C ALA A 121 -12.94 -10.32 -0.29
N MET A 122 -13.08 -9.66 -1.44
CA MET A 122 -12.70 -8.26 -1.62
C MET A 122 -13.56 -7.32 -0.77
N GLU A 123 -14.87 -7.55 -0.69
CA GLU A 123 -15.78 -6.79 0.18
C GLU A 123 -15.40 -6.94 1.66
N ALA A 124 -15.06 -8.16 2.10
CA ALA A 124 -14.57 -8.42 3.46
C ALA A 124 -13.22 -7.72 3.73
N ALA A 125 -12.31 -7.71 2.76
CA ALA A 125 -11.04 -6.99 2.87
C ALA A 125 -11.26 -5.47 2.96
N LEU A 126 -12.15 -4.91 2.15
CA LEU A 126 -12.48 -3.48 2.15
C LEU A 126 -13.15 -3.05 3.45
N THR A 127 -14.07 -3.85 4.00
CA THR A 127 -14.70 -3.56 5.29
C THR A 127 -13.68 -3.59 6.43
N THR A 128 -12.79 -4.59 6.44
CA THR A 128 -11.70 -4.69 7.41
C THR A 128 -10.75 -3.50 7.30
N PHE A 129 -10.33 -3.14 6.08
CA PHE A 129 -9.46 -1.99 5.84
C PHE A 129 -10.11 -0.68 6.31
N LYS A 130 -11.40 -0.48 6.04
CA LYS A 130 -12.15 0.68 6.51
C LYS A 130 -12.17 0.75 8.04
N GLN A 131 -12.41 -0.36 8.73
CA GLN A 131 -12.36 -0.42 10.20
C GLN A 131 -10.97 -0.08 10.74
N GLU A 132 -9.92 -0.60 10.11
CA GLU A 132 -8.53 -0.32 10.51
C GLU A 132 -8.19 1.18 10.34
N LEU A 133 -8.63 1.80 9.24
CA LEU A 133 -8.46 3.23 9.01
C LEU A 133 -9.20 4.07 10.06
N THR A 134 -10.48 3.77 10.34
CA THR A 134 -11.24 4.49 11.37
C THR A 134 -10.58 4.35 12.74
N GLY A 135 -10.12 3.15 13.12
CA GLY A 135 -9.41 2.94 14.37
C GLY A 135 -8.03 3.60 14.43
N LYS A 136 -7.35 3.82 13.30
CA LYS A 136 -6.12 4.64 13.24
C LYS A 136 -6.44 6.13 13.39
N ILE A 137 -7.52 6.62 12.80
CA ILE A 137 -7.97 8.01 12.93
C ILE A 137 -8.35 8.32 14.38
N GLU A 138 -9.13 7.45 15.03
CA GLU A 138 -9.52 7.62 16.44
C GLU A 138 -8.32 7.59 17.39
N ARG A 139 -7.36 6.68 17.17
CA ARG A 139 -6.11 6.63 17.95
C ARG A 139 -5.21 7.86 17.78
N ASN A 140 -5.27 8.50 16.61
CA ASN A 140 -4.53 9.74 16.34
C ASN A 140 -5.31 11.03 16.67
N GLN A 141 -6.56 10.93 17.17
CA GLN A 141 -7.39 12.07 17.57
C GLN A 141 -7.41 12.47 19.07
N PRO A 142 -6.73 11.83 20.05
CA PRO A 142 -6.76 12.34 21.42
C PRO A 142 -5.82 13.55 21.55
N GLY A 143 -6.29 14.73 21.13
CA GLY A 143 -5.51 15.96 21.26
C GLY A 143 -6.05 17.23 20.63
N ILE A 144 -7.13 17.20 19.84
CA ILE A 144 -7.65 18.44 19.24
C ILE A 144 -8.84 18.96 20.05
N PHE A 145 -8.50 19.91 20.94
CA PHE A 145 -9.36 20.92 21.56
C PHE A 145 -10.37 20.45 22.62
N ARG A 146 -9.89 20.32 23.87
CA ARG A 146 -10.73 20.50 25.07
C ARG A 146 -10.41 21.88 25.66
N PRO A 147 -11.27 22.91 25.50
CA PRO A 147 -11.06 24.14 26.25
C PRO A 147 -11.29 23.84 27.72
N GLU A 148 -10.23 23.86 28.51
CA GLU A 148 -10.32 23.74 29.97
C GLU A 148 -11.13 24.93 30.53
N SER A 149 -12.39 24.68 30.84
CA SER A 149 -13.19 25.59 31.66
C SER A 149 -12.68 25.53 33.10
N HIS A 150 -11.67 26.34 33.41
CA HIS A 150 -11.29 26.59 34.79
C HIS A 150 -12.43 27.36 35.50
N PRO A 151 -13.00 26.86 36.61
CA PRO A 151 -13.91 27.68 37.40
C PRO A 151 -13.09 28.79 38.06
N ARG A 152 -13.39 30.05 37.73
CA ARG A 152 -12.83 31.22 38.40
C ARG A 152 -13.16 31.13 39.89
N GLN A 153 -12.19 30.77 40.72
CA GLN A 153 -12.33 30.89 42.16
C GLN A 153 -12.48 32.37 42.51
N ASN A 154 -13.66 32.71 43.04
CA ASN A 154 -13.99 34.02 43.59
C ASN A 154 -12.92 34.43 44.61
N ARG A 155 -12.07 35.39 44.24
CA ARG A 155 -11.27 36.14 45.22
C ARG A 155 -12.25 36.96 46.06
N LYS A 156 -12.46 36.54 47.31
CA LYS A 156 -13.17 37.32 48.31
C LYS A 156 -12.46 38.67 48.46
N PHE A 157 -13.16 39.76 48.14
CA PHE A 157 -12.76 41.11 48.51
C PHE A 157 -12.67 41.18 50.04
N GLN A 158 -11.48 41.50 50.58
CA GLN A 158 -11.36 41.92 51.98
C GLN A 158 -11.61 43.44 52.04
N PRO A 159 -12.42 43.93 52.99
CA PRO A 159 -12.67 45.36 53.12
C PRO A 159 -11.45 46.08 53.70
N ALA A 160 -11.24 47.31 53.26
CA ALA A 160 -10.17 48.19 53.69
C ALA A 160 -10.28 48.53 55.18
N ALA A 161 -9.25 48.21 55.96
CA ALA A 161 -9.06 48.77 57.29
C ALA A 161 -8.24 50.07 57.18
N THR A 162 -8.89 51.17 57.49
CA THR A 162 -8.33 52.51 57.64
C THR A 162 -7.41 52.59 58.86
N HIS A 163 -6.18 53.04 58.62
CA HIS A 163 -5.36 53.98 59.39
C HIS A 163 -5.67 54.15 60.90
N GLU A 164 -4.80 53.62 61.79
CA GLU A 164 -4.25 54.29 62.99
C GLU A 164 -3.50 53.32 63.91
N SER A 165 -2.16 53.44 63.94
CA SER A 165 -1.35 53.49 65.18
C SER A 165 0.11 53.26 64.86
N GLN A 166 0.81 54.37 64.68
CA GLN A 166 2.26 54.44 64.76
C GLN A 166 2.73 54.21 66.20
N ARG A 167 3.84 53.47 66.33
CA ARG A 167 4.90 53.61 67.37
C ARG A 167 4.53 53.27 68.82
N ARG A 168 5.05 52.13 69.29
CA ARG A 168 6.03 52.12 70.41
C ARG A 168 6.60 50.72 70.67
N TRP A 169 7.82 50.50 70.15
CA TRP A 169 8.85 49.73 70.85
C TRP A 169 10.03 50.69 71.02
N TRP A 170 9.97 51.45 72.12
CA TRP A 170 11.07 51.99 72.93
C TRP A 170 10.43 52.46 74.24
N ARG A 171 10.72 51.73 75.33
CA ARG A 171 10.37 51.92 76.75
C ARG A 171 8.89 51.97 77.14
#